data_AF-A0A4Q2W0G3-F1
#
_entry.id   AF-A0A4Q2W0G3-F1
#
_cell.length_a   1.000
_cell.length_b   1.000
_cell.length_c   1.000
_cell.angle_alpha   90.00
_cell.angle_beta   90.00
_cell.angle_gamma   90.00
#
_symmetry.space_group_name_H-M   'P 1'
#
loop_
_entity.id
_entity.type
_entity.pdbx_description
1 polymer ?
#
loop_
_entity_poly.entity_id
_entity_poly.type
_entity_poly.pdbx_seq_one_letter_code
_entity_poly.pdbx_strand_id
1 'polypeptide(L)'
;MTDATMPVAKRAAPPPTEATSAPTKRPRHESDDPGVHVIFVGISQHKDIGEEGYDCRIPCDPAVSSFEAGDVLGGLTPERLQQLEDSLVDLAGSIARLQKSRPKLIESSWNERLVLLHQQVLAMLWAERSQRMTIEYRPLDWIMGLIEKGGNSLANHLCDHNRPILFYIPLHPRDWTLHPEVRHLYEAIDALQHLFNDISVFPGYHESWNYGYRIADIRALDSIAVKDSTPESYHHRPKTCLGIGDCRLDEIQGPQFVRFAFSEREDYIHHSTAPNYNTFIHNQPYTQGSAMRVIHQQCFPSVSKWGYLRVFMVSDQIIARSFSSCDQRTKVHNTSTLRHDCHFDFRADGFRQHPDPDRVTEQQAKLEELDSFCKWWQQQLTTYDPELFEFLNIGCIMRIGLSEASLDGNFFIIGIQRWFASPFFSMDLTAKPFDQLCKAFGEQFARVYGSFAAEGVPDN
;
A
#
# COMPACT_ATOMS: atom_id res chain seq x y z
N MET A 1 -79.44 -30.55 -13.27
CA MET A 1 -79.08 -31.95 -12.96
C MET A 1 -78.13 -32.38 -14.06
N THR A 2 -76.91 -32.85 -13.87
CA THR A 2 -76.02 -33.10 -12.72
C THR A 2 -74.77 -33.57 -13.45
N ASP A 3 -73.69 -32.79 -13.50
CA ASP A 3 -72.46 -33.26 -14.15
C ASP A 3 -71.46 -33.70 -13.09
N ALA A 4 -71.02 -34.94 -13.21
CA ALA A 4 -70.36 -35.72 -12.18
C ALA A 4 -68.93 -35.22 -11.95
N THR A 5 -68.66 -34.82 -10.72
CA THR A 5 -67.36 -34.35 -10.25
C THR A 5 -66.47 -35.56 -9.95
N MET A 6 -65.43 -35.77 -10.75
CA MET A 6 -64.33 -36.69 -10.43
C MET A 6 -63.31 -35.99 -9.50
N PRO A 7 -62.73 -36.69 -8.52
CA PRO A 7 -61.88 -36.07 -7.51
C PRO A 7 -60.46 -35.82 -8.05
N VAL A 8 -60.01 -34.58 -7.94
CA VAL A 8 -58.63 -34.16 -8.21
C VAL A 8 -57.72 -34.69 -7.10
N ALA A 9 -56.74 -35.51 -7.49
CA ALA A 9 -55.71 -36.03 -6.59
C ALA A 9 -54.88 -34.88 -5.98
N LYS A 10 -54.85 -34.83 -4.65
CA LYS A 10 -53.97 -33.94 -3.86
C LYS A 10 -52.51 -34.28 -4.16
N ARG A 11 -51.77 -33.36 -4.78
CA ARG A 11 -50.30 -33.39 -4.79
C ARG A 11 -49.82 -33.15 -3.36
N ALA A 12 -49.12 -34.14 -2.80
CA ALA A 12 -48.48 -34.07 -1.50
C ALA A 12 -47.33 -33.05 -1.52
N ALA A 13 -47.20 -32.30 -0.43
CA ALA A 13 -46.10 -31.37 -0.20
C ALA A 13 -44.76 -32.13 -0.09
N PRO A 14 -43.64 -31.54 -0.54
CA PRO A 14 -42.32 -32.12 -0.36
C PRO A 14 -41.96 -32.19 1.14
N PRO A 15 -41.14 -33.17 1.56
CA PRO A 15 -40.72 -33.31 2.95
C PRO A 15 -39.93 -32.08 3.42
N PRO A 16 -39.98 -31.74 4.72
CA PRO A 16 -39.26 -30.60 5.26
C PRO A 16 -37.75 -30.83 5.09
N THR A 17 -37.11 -29.92 4.36
CA THR A 17 -35.66 -29.80 4.27
C THR A 17 -35.10 -29.60 5.67
N GLU A 18 -34.17 -30.47 6.08
CA GLU A 18 -33.48 -30.39 7.35
C GLU A 18 -32.93 -28.97 7.58
N ALA A 19 -33.27 -28.40 8.73
CA ALA A 19 -32.74 -27.14 9.18
C ALA A 19 -31.21 -27.25 9.24
N THR A 20 -30.53 -26.44 8.43
CA THR A 20 -29.08 -26.30 8.42
C THR A 20 -28.64 -25.92 9.83
N SER A 21 -28.02 -26.89 10.51
CA SER A 21 -27.44 -26.74 11.83
C SER A 21 -26.45 -25.58 11.85
N ALA A 22 -26.54 -24.75 12.89
CA ALA A 22 -25.60 -23.70 13.24
C ALA A 22 -24.12 -24.15 13.08
N PRO A 23 -23.18 -23.23 12.76
CA PRO A 23 -21.80 -23.58 12.50
C PRO A 23 -21.19 -24.28 13.71
N THR A 24 -20.94 -25.58 13.56
CA THR A 24 -20.32 -26.41 14.58
C THR A 24 -18.87 -25.95 14.70
N LYS A 25 -18.51 -25.38 15.86
CA LYS A 25 -17.13 -25.02 16.21
C LYS A 25 -16.23 -26.22 15.92
N ARG A 26 -15.23 -26.03 15.06
CA ARG A 26 -14.17 -27.03 14.83
C ARG A 26 -13.52 -27.40 16.18
N PRO A 27 -13.06 -28.65 16.36
CA PRO A 27 -12.27 -29.02 17.52
C PRO A 27 -10.99 -28.17 17.54
N ARG A 28 -10.69 -27.55 18.68
CA ARG A 28 -9.45 -26.82 18.91
C ARG A 28 -8.28 -27.81 18.86
N HIS A 29 -7.33 -27.58 17.97
CA HIS A 29 -6.01 -28.21 18.03
C HIS A 29 -5.10 -27.33 18.91
N GLU A 30 -4.17 -27.94 19.64
CA GLU A 30 -3.27 -27.33 20.65
C GLU A 30 -2.22 -26.33 20.12
N SER A 31 -2.53 -25.50 19.11
CA SER A 31 -1.75 -24.29 18.79
C SER A 31 -2.63 -23.12 18.37
N ASP A 32 -3.75 -22.91 19.06
CA ASP A 32 -4.66 -21.76 18.86
C ASP A 32 -4.08 -20.42 19.35
N ASP A 33 -2.84 -20.40 19.85
CA ASP A 33 -2.19 -19.18 20.32
C ASP A 33 -1.45 -18.47 19.18
N PRO A 34 -1.65 -17.14 18.99
CA PRO A 34 -0.96 -16.37 17.96
C PRO A 34 0.56 -16.53 18.06
N GLY A 35 1.21 -16.92 16.96
CA GLY A 35 2.61 -17.34 16.95
C GLY A 35 3.64 -16.21 17.11
N VAL A 36 3.25 -14.95 16.90
CA VAL A 36 4.16 -13.79 16.98
C VAL A 36 3.51 -12.61 17.70
N HIS A 37 4.30 -11.85 18.45
CA HIS A 37 3.93 -10.56 19.02
C HIS A 37 4.52 -9.42 18.19
N VAL A 38 3.67 -8.56 17.63
CA VAL A 38 4.10 -7.41 16.83
C VAL A 38 4.05 -6.16 17.70
N ILE A 39 5.15 -5.45 17.80
CA ILE A 39 5.18 -4.10 18.34
C ILE A 39 5.07 -3.15 17.15
N PHE A 40 3.86 -2.61 16.94
CA PHE A 40 3.65 -1.54 15.97
C PHE A 40 4.24 -0.25 16.54
N VAL A 41 5.33 0.21 15.95
CA VAL A 41 5.98 1.47 16.29
C VAL A 41 5.46 2.53 15.32
N GLY A 42 4.51 3.32 15.82
CA GLY A 42 3.82 4.35 15.08
C GLY A 42 4.71 5.50 14.61
N ILE A 43 4.13 6.29 13.72
CA ILE A 43 4.74 7.36 12.93
C ILE A 43 5.00 8.59 13.80
N SER A 44 6.21 9.14 13.71
CA SER A 44 6.73 10.21 14.58
C SER A 44 6.34 11.63 14.19
N GLN A 45 5.48 11.78 13.18
CA GLN A 45 4.81 13.03 12.87
C GLN A 45 3.30 12.87 12.86
N HIS A 46 2.75 12.61 14.04
CA HIS A 46 1.40 13.04 14.35
C HIS A 46 1.44 14.23 15.32
N LYS A 47 1.88 15.38 14.80
CA LYS A 47 0.97 16.52 14.92
C LYS A 47 -0.15 16.21 13.93
N ASP A 48 -1.26 15.72 14.46
CA ASP A 48 -2.45 15.32 13.74
C ASP A 48 -2.32 14.16 12.75
N ILE A 49 -2.95 13.02 13.08
CA ILE A 49 -3.41 12.05 12.08
C ILE A 49 -4.28 12.75 11.01
N GLY A 50 -4.78 13.96 11.31
CA GLY A 50 -5.53 14.93 10.51
C GLY A 50 -4.80 15.77 9.43
N GLU A 51 -3.46 15.79 9.34
CA GLU A 51 -2.72 16.57 8.32
C GLU A 51 -2.37 15.81 7.03
N GLU A 52 -2.36 14.47 7.04
CA GLU A 52 -2.23 13.68 5.82
C GLU A 52 -3.45 13.83 4.88
N GLY A 53 -3.27 13.60 3.58
CA GLY A 53 -4.37 13.66 2.62
C GLY A 53 -5.47 12.64 2.95
N TYR A 54 -6.66 12.82 2.39
CA TYR A 54 -7.77 11.88 2.55
C TYR A 54 -7.44 10.45 2.11
N ASP A 55 -6.47 10.28 1.21
CA ASP A 55 -6.20 9.02 0.51
C ASP A 55 -5.57 7.92 1.39
N CYS A 56 -5.00 8.28 2.54
CA CYS A 56 -4.46 7.35 3.54
C CYS A 56 -5.46 7.03 4.67
N ARG A 57 -6.64 7.65 4.65
CA ARG A 57 -7.66 7.53 5.71
C ARG A 57 -8.85 6.74 5.21
N ILE A 58 -9.25 5.75 6.00
CA ILE A 58 -10.38 4.89 5.69
C ILE A 58 -11.52 5.21 6.66
N PRO A 59 -12.70 5.56 6.13
CA PRO A 59 -13.85 5.89 6.94
C PRO A 59 -14.46 4.63 7.56
N CYS A 60 -14.61 4.63 8.88
CA CYS A 60 -15.24 3.59 9.67
C CYS A 60 -16.48 4.17 10.37
N ASP A 61 -17.63 3.48 10.28
CA ASP A 61 -18.82 3.80 11.06
C ASP A 61 -18.98 2.73 12.17
N PRO A 62 -18.72 3.06 13.44
CA PRO A 62 -18.83 2.12 14.56
C PRO A 62 -20.27 1.66 14.83
N ALA A 63 -21.29 2.34 14.28
CA ALA A 63 -22.70 2.02 14.49
C ALA A 63 -23.30 1.13 13.39
N VAL A 64 -22.58 0.92 12.28
CA VAL A 64 -23.02 0.04 11.20
C VAL A 64 -22.77 -1.41 11.62
N SER A 65 -23.84 -2.22 11.59
CA SER A 65 -23.77 -3.64 11.94
C SER A 65 -22.69 -4.37 11.13
N SER A 66 -22.05 -5.38 11.73
CA SER A 66 -20.94 -6.15 11.15
C SER A 66 -21.21 -6.71 9.73
N PHE A 67 -22.47 -6.80 9.33
CA PHE A 67 -22.92 -7.26 8.01
C PHE A 67 -22.67 -6.25 6.87
N GLU A 68 -22.69 -4.95 7.16
CA GLU A 68 -22.41 -3.86 6.19
C GLU A 68 -21.01 -3.27 6.38
N ALA A 69 -20.44 -3.39 7.58
CA ALA A 69 -19.12 -2.85 7.92
C ALA A 69 -17.95 -3.76 7.47
N GLY A 70 -18.17 -5.05 7.20
CA GLY A 70 -17.08 -6.02 6.96
C GLY A 70 -16.49 -6.59 8.26
N ASP A 71 -15.76 -7.71 8.14
CA ASP A 71 -15.44 -8.57 9.29
C ASP A 71 -14.57 -7.93 10.39
N VAL A 72 -13.58 -7.08 10.03
CA VAL A 72 -12.74 -6.37 11.02
C VAL A 72 -13.44 -5.15 11.58
N LEU A 73 -14.06 -4.34 10.73
CA LEU A 73 -14.67 -3.08 11.13
C LEU A 73 -15.89 -3.33 12.04
N GLY A 74 -16.61 -4.44 11.85
CA GLY A 74 -17.65 -4.89 12.78
C GLY A 74 -17.13 -5.31 14.16
N GLY A 75 -15.81 -5.48 14.35
CA GLY A 75 -15.16 -5.78 15.62
C GLY A 75 -14.57 -4.55 16.33
N LEU A 76 -14.62 -3.37 15.71
CA LEU A 76 -14.12 -2.12 16.27
C LEU A 76 -15.18 -1.46 17.15
N THR A 77 -15.30 -1.97 18.39
CA THR A 77 -16.17 -1.34 19.39
C THR A 77 -15.65 0.05 19.78
N PRO A 78 -16.51 0.95 20.31
CA PRO A 78 -16.07 2.25 20.83
C PRO A 78 -14.91 2.13 21.82
N GLU A 79 -14.88 1.09 22.65
CA GLU A 79 -13.80 0.85 23.62
C GLU A 79 -12.48 0.50 22.91
N ARG A 80 -12.51 -0.32 21.86
CA ARG A 80 -11.30 -0.64 21.08
C ARG A 80 -10.77 0.59 20.34
N LEU A 81 -11.66 1.42 19.82
CA LEU A 81 -11.29 2.70 19.19
C LEU A 81 -10.66 3.67 20.19
N GLN A 82 -11.22 3.78 21.41
CA GLN A 82 -10.63 4.58 22.48
C GLN A 82 -9.25 4.04 22.89
N GLN A 83 -9.08 2.73 23.00
CA GLN A 83 -7.76 2.13 23.31
C GLN A 83 -6.71 2.46 22.24
N LEU A 84 -7.09 2.41 20.96
CA LEU A 84 -6.21 2.80 19.86
C LEU A 84 -5.87 4.29 19.93
N GLU A 85 -6.85 5.12 20.27
CA GLU A 85 -6.64 6.55 20.45
C GLU A 85 -5.67 6.87 21.59
N ASP A 86 -5.87 6.23 22.76
CA ASP A 86 -5.01 6.43 23.93
C ASP A 86 -3.58 5.93 23.64
N SER A 87 -3.44 4.92 22.78
CA SER A 87 -2.14 4.30 22.46
C SER A 87 -1.39 5.01 21.34
N LEU A 88 -2.06 5.57 20.34
CA LEU A 88 -1.43 6.19 19.16
C LEU A 88 -1.57 7.71 19.09
N VAL A 89 -2.43 8.30 19.94
CA VAL A 89 -2.80 9.72 19.98
C VAL A 89 -3.62 10.16 18.74
N ASP A 90 -4.72 10.91 18.95
CA ASP A 90 -5.48 11.68 17.93
C ASP A 90 -6.37 10.92 16.91
N LEU A 91 -7.12 9.90 17.34
CA LEU A 91 -8.30 9.45 16.57
C LEU A 91 -9.50 10.43 16.68
N ALA A 92 -9.73 11.08 17.83
CA ALA A 92 -10.89 11.96 18.05
C ALA A 92 -10.76 13.36 17.44
N GLY A 93 -9.56 13.94 17.33
CA GLY A 93 -9.39 15.24 16.66
C GLY A 93 -9.79 15.20 15.19
N SER A 94 -9.71 14.02 14.57
CA SER A 94 -10.13 13.77 13.19
C SER A 94 -11.66 13.73 13.02
N ILE A 95 -12.42 13.27 14.03
CA ILE A 95 -13.90 13.33 14.05
C ILE A 95 -14.38 14.79 14.01
N ALA A 96 -13.72 15.68 14.77
CA ALA A 96 -14.05 17.11 14.78
C ALA A 96 -13.66 17.83 13.47
N ARG A 97 -12.54 17.45 12.84
CA ARG A 97 -12.05 18.06 11.58
C ARG A 97 -12.87 17.66 10.34
N LEU A 98 -13.46 16.45 10.32
CA LEU A 98 -14.35 16.00 9.25
C LEU A 98 -15.53 16.95 8.97
N GLN A 99 -16.05 17.63 10.00
CA GLN A 99 -17.11 18.62 9.84
C GLN A 99 -16.72 19.79 8.91
N LYS A 100 -15.42 20.15 8.84
CA LYS A 100 -14.90 21.20 7.96
C LYS A 100 -14.59 20.73 6.54
N SER A 101 -14.54 19.43 6.32
CA SER A 101 -13.78 18.84 5.23
C SER A 101 -14.59 17.66 4.65
N ARG A 102 -15.69 17.97 3.96
CA ARG A 102 -16.71 17.01 3.51
C ARG A 102 -16.23 16.27 2.24
N PRO A 103 -15.94 14.96 2.29
CA PRO A 103 -15.71 14.20 1.08
C PRO A 103 -17.04 14.06 0.34
N LYS A 104 -17.06 14.30 -0.98
CA LYS A 104 -18.28 14.23 -1.80
C LYS A 104 -18.97 12.85 -1.78
N LEU A 105 -18.24 11.82 -1.35
CA LEU A 105 -18.65 10.41 -1.33
C LEU A 105 -19.25 9.95 0.02
N ILE A 106 -19.22 10.79 1.06
CA ILE A 106 -19.79 10.46 2.37
C ILE A 106 -21.18 11.09 2.49
N GLU A 107 -22.21 10.28 2.75
CA GLU A 107 -23.56 10.75 2.98
C GLU A 107 -23.60 11.70 4.19
N SER A 108 -24.43 12.75 4.11
CA SER A 108 -24.50 13.78 5.15
C SER A 108 -24.84 13.24 6.55
N SER A 109 -25.52 12.09 6.63
CA SER A 109 -25.89 11.36 7.85
C SER A 109 -24.71 10.69 8.58
N TRP A 110 -23.58 10.46 7.89
CA TRP A 110 -22.40 9.78 8.47
C TRP A 110 -21.47 10.75 9.22
N ASN A 111 -21.59 12.06 8.97
CA ASN A 111 -20.63 13.08 9.44
C ASN A 111 -20.54 13.24 10.97
N GLU A 112 -21.51 12.74 11.72
CA GLU A 112 -21.54 12.87 13.20
C GLU A 112 -20.98 11.64 13.93
N ARG A 113 -20.72 10.53 13.23
CA ARG A 113 -20.34 9.23 13.83
C ARG A 113 -19.10 8.58 13.21
N LEU A 114 -18.58 9.16 12.14
CA LEU A 114 -17.47 8.59 11.39
C LEU A 114 -16.15 8.71 12.13
N VAL A 115 -15.40 7.61 12.18
CA VAL A 115 -14.00 7.59 12.61
C VAL A 115 -13.12 7.36 11.39
N LEU A 116 -12.01 8.10 11.28
CA LEU A 116 -11.02 7.87 10.23
C LEU A 116 -9.85 7.07 10.79
N LEU A 117 -9.59 5.91 10.20
CA LEU A 117 -8.44 5.10 10.55
C LEU A 117 -7.37 5.24 9.48
N HIS A 118 -6.12 5.39 9.92
CA HIS A 118 -5.00 5.31 9.01
C HIS A 118 -4.90 3.89 8.42
N GLN A 119 -4.64 3.78 7.11
CA GLN A 119 -4.61 2.51 6.40
C GLN A 119 -3.66 1.46 7.00
N GLN A 120 -2.54 1.88 7.62
CA GLN A 120 -1.59 0.96 8.26
C GLN A 120 -2.14 0.38 9.57
N VAL A 121 -2.86 1.18 10.35
CA VAL A 121 -3.56 0.71 11.55
C VAL A 121 -4.61 -0.32 11.14
N LEU A 122 -5.38 -0.02 10.09
CA LEU A 122 -6.42 -0.94 9.59
C LEU A 122 -5.82 -2.23 9.00
N ALA A 123 -4.70 -2.16 8.29
CA ALA A 123 -3.99 -3.34 7.80
C ALA A 123 -3.51 -4.22 8.97
N MET A 124 -2.99 -3.62 10.04
CA MET A 124 -2.60 -4.36 11.24
C MET A 124 -3.79 -4.97 11.98
N LEU A 125 -4.94 -4.28 12.05
CA LEU A 125 -6.16 -4.88 12.61
C LEU A 125 -6.63 -6.11 11.82
N TRP A 126 -6.47 -6.11 10.49
CA TRP A 126 -6.67 -7.29 9.65
C TRP A 126 -5.65 -8.40 9.92
N ALA A 127 -4.38 -8.02 10.14
CA ALA A 127 -3.32 -8.96 10.50
C ALA A 127 -3.60 -9.63 11.87
N GLU A 128 -4.03 -8.87 12.89
CA GLU A 128 -4.44 -9.36 14.21
C GLU A 128 -5.65 -10.30 14.10
N ARG A 129 -6.64 -9.95 13.27
CA ARG A 129 -7.83 -10.80 13.05
C ARG A 129 -7.50 -12.17 12.46
N SER A 130 -6.39 -12.31 11.74
CA SER A 130 -5.94 -13.62 11.24
C SER A 130 -5.63 -14.63 12.35
N GLN A 131 -5.53 -14.18 13.61
CA GLN A 131 -5.13 -14.96 14.79
C GLN A 131 -3.71 -15.54 14.72
N ARG A 132 -2.90 -15.11 13.74
CA ARG A 132 -1.50 -15.51 13.61
C ARG A 132 -0.55 -14.68 14.46
N MET A 133 -0.99 -13.48 14.85
CA MET A 133 -0.18 -12.54 15.63
C MET A 133 -1.04 -11.74 16.60
N THR A 134 -0.39 -11.22 17.64
CA THR A 134 -0.92 -10.17 18.52
C THR A 134 -0.22 -8.85 18.21
N ILE A 135 -0.88 -7.71 18.41
CA ILE A 135 -0.30 -6.40 18.06
C ILE A 135 -0.39 -5.44 19.24
N GLU A 136 0.76 -4.93 19.68
CA GLU A 136 0.89 -3.83 20.62
C GLU A 136 1.12 -2.53 19.84
N TYR A 137 0.20 -1.58 19.94
CA TYR A 137 0.30 -0.29 19.27
C TYR A 137 0.99 0.73 20.18
N ARG A 138 2.12 1.29 19.73
CA ARG A 138 2.90 2.28 20.49
C ARG A 138 3.36 3.44 19.61
N PRO A 139 3.47 4.66 20.13
CA PRO A 139 4.01 5.80 19.39
C PRO A 139 5.56 5.72 19.36
N LEU A 140 6.21 6.43 18.42
CA LEU A 140 7.69 6.46 18.37
C LEU A 140 8.28 6.96 19.70
N ASP A 141 7.73 8.02 20.28
CA ASP A 141 8.24 8.62 21.53
C ASP A 141 8.26 7.63 22.70
N TRP A 142 7.36 6.64 22.72
CA TRP A 142 7.34 5.61 23.76
C TRP A 142 8.58 4.73 23.68
N ILE A 143 8.92 4.22 22.49
CA ILE A 143 10.08 3.33 22.34
C ILE A 143 11.39 4.12 22.49
N MET A 144 11.43 5.35 21.96
CA MET A 144 12.58 6.24 22.15
C MET A 144 12.80 6.54 23.62
N GLY A 145 11.75 6.80 24.39
CA GLY A 145 11.84 6.98 25.84
C GLY A 145 12.36 5.75 26.59
N LEU A 146 12.09 4.52 26.11
CA LEU A 146 12.68 3.30 26.68
C LEU A 146 14.18 3.17 26.35
N ILE A 147 14.58 3.57 25.14
CA ILE A 147 15.99 3.58 24.71
C ILE A 147 16.77 4.63 25.51
N GLU A 148 16.25 5.84 25.64
CA GLU A 148 16.88 6.97 26.35
C GLU A 148 17.07 6.71 27.84
N LYS A 149 16.09 6.06 28.48
CA LYS A 149 16.20 5.66 29.90
C LYS A 149 17.41 4.77 30.16
N GLY A 150 17.90 4.06 29.13
CA GLY A 150 18.99 3.13 29.25
C GLY A 150 18.72 2.03 30.28
N GLY A 151 19.78 1.32 30.66
CA GLY A 151 19.62 0.04 31.36
C GLY A 151 18.82 -0.94 30.51
N ASN A 152 18.57 -2.14 31.01
CA ASN A 152 17.82 -3.15 30.25
C ASN A 152 16.32 -2.79 30.08
N SER A 153 15.91 -1.51 30.06
CA SER A 153 14.51 -1.07 30.06
C SER A 153 13.70 -1.62 28.89
N LEU A 154 14.20 -1.47 27.65
CA LEU A 154 13.55 -2.06 26.48
C LEU A 154 13.59 -3.59 26.55
N ALA A 155 14.75 -4.19 26.86
CA ALA A 155 14.87 -5.63 27.02
C ALA A 155 13.93 -6.21 28.09
N ASN A 156 13.74 -5.53 29.22
CA ASN A 156 12.88 -5.93 30.33
C ASN A 156 11.40 -5.91 29.95
N HIS A 157 10.98 -4.95 29.10
CA HIS A 157 9.63 -4.99 28.51
C HIS A 157 9.46 -6.24 27.65
N LEU A 158 10.52 -6.68 26.97
CA LEU A 158 10.49 -7.84 26.09
C LEU A 158 10.64 -9.19 26.81
N CYS A 159 11.29 -9.21 27.98
CA CYS A 159 11.62 -10.42 28.74
C CYS A 159 10.42 -11.29 29.10
N ASP A 160 9.22 -10.72 29.20
CA ASP A 160 8.00 -11.43 29.59
C ASP A 160 7.25 -12.04 28.38
N HIS A 161 7.71 -11.81 27.15
CA HIS A 161 7.11 -12.41 25.97
C HIS A 161 7.64 -13.82 25.74
N ASN A 162 6.76 -14.82 25.85
CA ASN A 162 7.04 -16.21 25.51
C ASN A 162 6.96 -16.50 24.01
N ARG A 163 7.06 -15.47 23.15
CA ARG A 163 6.79 -15.55 21.71
C ARG A 163 7.77 -14.67 20.94
N PRO A 164 8.10 -15.02 19.69
CA PRO A 164 8.85 -14.14 18.81
C PRO A 164 8.24 -12.76 18.70
N ILE A 165 9.11 -11.75 18.65
CA ILE A 165 8.76 -10.34 18.60
C ILE A 165 9.15 -9.77 17.23
N LEU A 166 8.21 -9.10 16.58
CA LEU A 166 8.45 -8.33 15.37
C LEU A 166 8.20 -6.84 15.67
N PHE A 167 9.23 -6.02 15.52
CA PHE A 167 9.06 -4.58 15.45
C PHE A 167 8.56 -4.21 14.06
N TYR A 168 7.34 -3.70 13.96
CA TYR A 168 6.82 -3.13 12.72
C TYR A 168 6.94 -1.61 12.74
N ILE A 169 7.79 -1.05 11.88
CA ILE A 169 8.22 0.36 11.90
C ILE A 169 7.89 1.03 10.54
N PRO A 170 6.61 1.29 10.22
CA PRO A 170 6.20 1.88 8.95
C PRO A 170 6.42 3.40 8.91
N LEU A 171 7.67 3.85 9.08
CA LEU A 171 8.01 5.27 9.11
C LEU A 171 8.01 5.91 7.72
N HIS A 172 7.52 7.14 7.65
CA HIS A 172 7.54 7.92 6.41
C HIS A 172 8.95 8.52 6.19
N PRO A 173 9.43 8.69 4.94
CA PRO A 173 10.74 9.26 4.62
C PRO A 173 11.08 10.59 5.29
N ARG A 174 10.07 11.44 5.49
CA ARG A 174 10.25 12.71 6.21
C ARG A 174 10.62 12.49 7.67
N ASP A 175 10.11 11.43 8.31
CA ASP A 175 10.44 11.10 9.69
C ASP A 175 11.94 10.86 9.85
N TRP A 176 12.58 10.18 8.90
CA TRP A 176 14.04 9.96 8.91
C TRP A 176 14.85 11.26 8.92
N THR A 177 14.37 12.30 8.24
CA THR A 177 15.04 13.61 8.23
C THR A 177 14.73 14.45 9.46
N LEU A 178 13.61 14.19 10.13
CA LEU A 178 13.09 14.99 11.23
C LEU A 178 13.43 14.37 12.59
N HIS A 179 13.73 13.08 12.61
CA HIS A 179 14.05 12.27 13.77
C HIS A 179 15.37 11.52 13.51
N PRO A 180 16.52 12.19 13.65
CA PRO A 180 17.82 11.53 13.49
C PRO A 180 17.98 10.35 14.46
N GLU A 181 17.22 10.30 15.56
CA GLU A 181 17.24 9.18 16.50
C GLU A 181 16.57 7.91 15.97
N VAL A 182 15.86 7.93 14.82
CA VAL A 182 15.35 6.69 14.18
C VAL A 182 16.49 5.72 13.90
N ARG A 183 17.69 6.22 13.60
CA ARG A 183 18.88 5.37 13.50
C ARG A 183 19.20 4.66 14.82
N HIS A 184 19.12 5.37 15.95
CA HIS A 184 19.35 4.79 17.26
C HIS A 184 18.30 3.71 17.61
N LEU A 185 17.06 3.85 17.11
CA LEU A 185 16.05 2.80 17.24
C LEU A 185 16.50 1.49 16.57
N TYR A 186 16.94 1.54 15.32
CA TYR A 186 17.43 0.34 14.62
C TYR A 186 18.70 -0.23 15.27
N GLU A 187 19.62 0.62 15.73
CA GLU A 187 20.82 0.18 16.47
C GLU A 187 20.45 -0.50 17.81
N ALA A 188 19.41 -0.01 18.51
CA ALA A 188 18.92 -0.64 19.73
C ALA A 188 18.24 -1.99 19.46
N ILE A 189 17.46 -2.11 18.37
CA ILE A 189 16.85 -3.38 17.96
C ILE A 189 17.93 -4.39 17.55
N ASP A 190 18.93 -3.98 16.77
CA ASP A 190 20.06 -4.83 16.38
C ASP A 190 20.80 -5.39 17.61
N ALA A 191 21.05 -4.53 18.61
CA ALA A 191 21.61 -4.97 19.89
C ALA A 191 20.72 -5.99 20.63
N LEU A 192 19.40 -5.85 20.56
CA LEU A 192 18.47 -6.82 21.12
C LEU A 192 18.45 -8.14 20.35
N GLN A 193 18.58 -8.12 19.02
CA GLN A 193 18.69 -9.33 18.20
C GLN A 193 19.95 -10.14 18.53
N HIS A 194 21.01 -9.50 19.03
CA HIS A 194 22.17 -10.20 19.57
C HIS A 194 21.95 -10.83 20.95
N LEU A 195 20.96 -10.35 21.71
CA LEU A 195 20.62 -10.84 23.05
C LEU A 195 19.50 -11.89 23.03
N PHE A 196 18.61 -11.82 22.05
CA PHE A 196 17.43 -12.67 21.91
C PHE A 196 17.33 -13.20 20.48
N ASN A 197 17.16 -14.52 20.32
CA ASN A 197 17.09 -15.16 19.01
C ASN A 197 15.77 -14.89 18.25
N ASP A 198 14.72 -14.45 18.94
CA ASP A 198 13.37 -14.36 18.40
C ASP A 198 12.91 -12.91 18.15
N ILE A 199 13.86 -11.98 17.95
CA ILE A 199 13.56 -10.58 17.63
C ILE A 199 13.81 -10.30 16.15
N SER A 200 12.83 -9.68 15.50
CA SER A 200 12.86 -9.28 14.10
C SER A 200 12.36 -7.85 13.93
N VAL A 201 12.70 -7.22 12.81
CA VAL A 201 12.24 -5.87 12.47
C VAL A 201 11.82 -5.82 11.01
N PHE A 202 10.67 -5.20 10.74
CA PHE A 202 10.19 -4.90 9.40
C PHE A 202 9.66 -3.46 9.37
N PRO A 203 9.97 -2.66 8.34
CA PRO A 203 10.97 -2.93 7.30
C PRO A 203 12.37 -2.89 7.91
N GLY A 204 13.33 -3.61 7.32
CA GLY A 204 14.73 -3.51 7.74
C GLY A 204 15.30 -2.08 7.62
N TYR A 205 16.40 -1.79 8.33
CA TYR A 205 17.08 -0.49 8.27
C TYR A 205 17.48 -0.13 6.83
N HIS A 206 18.03 -1.10 6.09
CA HIS A 206 18.48 -0.90 4.72
C HIS A 206 17.34 -0.50 3.79
N GLU A 207 16.20 -1.20 3.87
CA GLU A 207 15.01 -0.87 3.10
C GLU A 207 14.48 0.53 3.46
N SER A 208 14.26 0.78 4.76
CA SER A 208 13.66 2.02 5.24
C SER A 208 14.49 3.25 4.91
N TRP A 209 15.81 3.17 5.09
CA TRP A 209 16.74 4.24 4.75
C TRP A 209 16.71 4.56 3.25
N ASN A 210 16.76 3.53 2.40
CA ASN A 210 16.81 3.72 0.95
C ASN A 210 15.47 4.14 0.35
N TYR A 211 14.35 3.73 0.93
CA TYR A 211 13.03 4.20 0.52
C TYR A 211 12.96 5.73 0.53
N GLY A 212 13.52 6.36 1.56
CA GLY A 212 13.53 7.82 1.68
C GLY A 212 14.34 8.55 0.62
N TYR A 213 15.20 7.84 -0.14
CA TYR A 213 15.95 8.44 -1.24
C TYR A 213 15.44 8.03 -2.62
N ARG A 214 14.76 6.89 -2.77
CA ARG A 214 14.31 6.28 -4.06
C ARG A 214 15.41 6.01 -5.10
N ILE A 215 16.66 6.42 -4.82
CA ILE A 215 17.80 6.28 -5.72
C ILE A 215 18.13 4.79 -5.92
N ALA A 216 18.14 4.01 -4.84
CA ALA A 216 18.44 2.59 -4.91
C ALA A 216 17.40 1.84 -5.76
N ASP A 217 16.12 2.17 -5.59
CA ASP A 217 15.03 1.62 -6.41
C ASP A 217 15.22 1.92 -7.89
N ILE A 218 15.47 3.18 -8.24
CA ILE A 218 15.63 3.58 -9.64
C ILE A 218 16.87 2.90 -10.25
N ARG A 219 17.97 2.83 -9.49
CA ARG A 219 19.18 2.12 -9.94
C ARG A 219 18.92 0.65 -10.17
N ALA A 220 18.17 -0.02 -9.29
CA ALA A 220 17.82 -1.42 -9.47
C ALA A 220 16.98 -1.62 -10.73
N LEU A 221 15.95 -0.78 -10.93
CA LEU A 221 15.11 -0.79 -12.14
C LEU A 221 15.94 -0.58 -13.41
N ASP A 222 16.80 0.44 -13.42
CA ASP A 222 17.64 0.75 -14.58
C ASP A 222 18.66 -0.36 -14.84
N SER A 223 19.23 -0.96 -13.79
CA SER A 223 20.22 -2.04 -13.90
C SER A 223 19.59 -3.34 -14.41
N ILE A 224 18.38 -3.67 -13.94
CA ILE A 224 17.63 -4.84 -14.43
C ILE A 224 17.25 -4.66 -15.90
N ALA A 225 16.78 -3.47 -16.28
CA ALA A 225 16.31 -3.20 -17.64
C ALA A 225 17.41 -3.32 -18.72
N VAL A 226 18.69 -3.23 -18.37
CA VAL A 226 19.81 -3.31 -19.32
C VAL A 226 20.52 -4.67 -19.33
N LYS A 227 20.06 -5.65 -18.54
CA LYS A 227 20.64 -6.99 -18.56
C LYS A 227 20.29 -7.71 -19.86
N ASP A 228 21.23 -8.45 -20.42
CA ASP A 228 20.99 -9.30 -21.61
C ASP A 228 19.90 -10.36 -21.39
N SER A 229 19.64 -10.74 -20.13
CA SER A 229 18.59 -11.69 -19.76
C SER A 229 17.18 -11.08 -19.71
N THR A 230 17.05 -9.76 -19.85
CA THR A 230 15.76 -9.09 -19.77
C THR A 230 15.03 -9.20 -21.11
N PRO A 231 13.71 -9.50 -21.12
CA PRO A 231 12.94 -9.48 -22.36
C PRO A 231 12.97 -8.10 -23.02
N GLU A 232 13.07 -8.07 -24.35
CA GLU A 232 13.19 -6.82 -25.10
C GLU A 232 12.05 -5.83 -24.81
N SER A 233 10.82 -6.32 -24.68
CA SER A 233 9.65 -5.51 -24.33
C SER A 233 9.74 -4.88 -22.93
N TYR A 234 10.62 -5.38 -22.06
CA TYR A 234 10.78 -4.92 -20.66
C TYR A 234 12.02 -4.03 -20.47
N HIS A 235 12.84 -3.83 -21.51
CA HIS A 235 13.99 -2.91 -21.49
C HIS A 235 13.59 -1.44 -21.42
N HIS A 236 12.37 -1.10 -21.84
CA HIS A 236 11.96 0.29 -21.95
C HIS A 236 11.90 0.96 -20.58
N ARG A 237 12.70 2.01 -20.38
CA ARG A 237 12.78 2.79 -19.14
C ARG A 237 12.96 4.28 -19.44
N PRO A 238 12.35 5.16 -18.64
CA PRO A 238 12.61 6.60 -18.74
C PRO A 238 14.03 6.91 -18.28
N LYS A 239 14.73 7.77 -19.03
CA LYS A 239 16.05 8.27 -18.61
C LYS A 239 15.93 9.03 -17.29
N THR A 240 16.82 8.76 -16.34
CA THR A 240 16.80 9.41 -15.02
C THR A 240 18.13 10.11 -14.72
N CYS A 241 18.05 11.35 -14.24
CA CYS A 241 19.12 12.04 -13.54
C CYS A 241 18.85 11.96 -12.04
N LEU A 242 19.77 11.33 -11.30
CA LEU A 242 19.63 11.11 -9.85
C LEU A 242 20.00 12.34 -8.99
N GLY A 243 20.22 13.50 -9.62
CA GLY A 243 20.64 14.72 -8.93
C GLY A 243 22.08 14.68 -8.40
N ILE A 244 22.95 13.91 -9.04
CA ILE A 244 24.38 13.81 -8.71
C ILE A 244 25.19 14.30 -9.91
N GLY A 245 25.89 15.43 -9.76
CA GLY A 245 26.65 16.06 -10.84
C GLY A 245 25.75 16.76 -11.87
N ASP A 246 26.27 16.93 -13.08
CA ASP A 246 25.56 17.60 -14.17
C ASP A 246 24.32 16.81 -14.61
N CYS A 247 23.23 17.54 -14.89
CA CYS A 247 21.96 16.94 -15.26
C CYS A 247 22.01 16.37 -16.68
N ARG A 248 22.02 15.05 -16.78
CA ARG A 248 21.98 14.31 -18.06
C ARG A 248 20.66 14.46 -18.84
N LEU A 249 19.68 15.19 -18.30
CA LEU A 249 18.39 15.45 -18.94
C LEU A 249 18.27 16.90 -19.45
N ASP A 250 19.30 17.73 -19.30
CA ASP A 250 19.28 19.12 -19.79
C ASP A 250 19.18 19.21 -21.32
N GLU A 251 19.67 18.20 -22.02
CA GLU A 251 19.61 18.09 -23.48
C GLU A 251 18.26 17.51 -23.98
N ILE A 252 17.43 16.98 -23.08
CA ILE A 252 16.17 16.32 -23.46
C ILE A 252 15.03 17.35 -23.49
N GLN A 253 14.56 17.67 -24.70
CA GLN A 253 13.34 18.46 -24.88
C GLN A 253 12.10 17.61 -24.54
N GLY A 254 11.17 18.17 -23.76
CA GLY A 254 9.88 17.53 -23.45
C GLY A 254 9.49 17.58 -21.96
N PRO A 255 8.37 16.95 -21.59
CA PRO A 255 7.95 16.86 -20.20
C PRO A 255 8.93 16.02 -19.38
N GLN A 256 9.18 16.42 -18.14
CA GLN A 256 10.05 15.76 -17.19
C GLN A 256 9.35 15.67 -15.84
N PHE A 257 9.48 14.52 -15.17
CA PHE A 257 9.08 14.37 -13.78
C PHE A 257 10.18 14.95 -12.88
N VAL A 258 9.78 15.81 -11.95
CA VAL A 258 10.63 16.33 -10.88
C VAL A 258 10.15 15.73 -9.57
N ARG A 259 11.03 14.98 -8.90
CA ARG A 259 10.72 14.28 -7.66
C ARG A 259 11.69 14.69 -6.56
N PHE A 260 11.17 15.02 -5.38
CA PHE A 260 12.02 15.18 -4.21
C PHE A 260 12.25 13.81 -3.58
N ALA A 261 13.51 13.46 -3.32
CA ALA A 261 13.91 12.16 -2.81
C ALA A 261 13.10 11.78 -1.56
N PHE A 262 12.94 12.72 -0.61
CA PHE A 262 12.22 12.57 0.66
C PHE A 262 10.74 13.02 0.63
N SER A 263 10.06 12.99 -0.52
CA SER A 263 8.66 13.43 -0.60
C SER A 263 7.75 12.42 -1.29
N GLU A 264 6.60 12.16 -0.65
CA GLU A 264 5.44 11.50 -1.26
C GLU A 264 4.49 12.44 -2.00
N ARG A 265 4.77 13.76 -2.03
CA ARG A 265 4.00 14.67 -2.90
C ARG A 265 3.97 14.11 -4.31
N GLU A 266 2.81 14.26 -4.95
CA GLU A 266 2.56 13.85 -6.33
C GLU A 266 3.75 14.22 -7.23
N ASP A 267 4.06 13.33 -8.17
CA ASP A 267 5.13 13.58 -9.13
C ASP A 267 4.83 14.90 -9.84
N TYR A 268 5.65 15.94 -9.61
CA TYR A 268 5.48 17.19 -10.32
C TYR A 268 5.88 16.98 -11.77
N ILE A 269 4.91 17.02 -12.68
CA ILE A 269 5.20 17.07 -14.11
C ILE A 269 5.58 18.50 -14.45
N HIS A 270 6.86 18.71 -14.70
CA HIS A 270 7.36 19.95 -15.25
C HIS A 270 7.49 19.83 -16.77
N HIS A 271 6.92 20.78 -17.50
CA HIS A 271 7.20 20.94 -18.92
C HIS A 271 8.44 21.84 -19.02
N SER A 272 9.62 21.25 -19.21
CA SER A 272 10.84 22.03 -19.42
C SER A 272 10.72 22.79 -20.74
N THR A 273 10.50 24.10 -20.67
CA THR A 273 10.71 25.03 -21.79
C THR A 273 11.92 25.94 -21.55
N ALA A 274 12.59 25.85 -20.39
CA ALA A 274 13.70 26.73 -20.02
C ALA A 274 14.87 25.96 -19.38
N PRO A 275 16.10 26.08 -19.92
CA PRO A 275 17.33 25.50 -19.35
C PRO A 275 17.60 25.93 -17.89
N ASN A 276 17.10 27.10 -17.49
CA ASN A 276 17.48 27.78 -16.25
C ASN A 276 16.87 27.17 -14.98
N TYR A 277 15.81 26.36 -15.07
CA TYR A 277 15.18 25.76 -13.89
C TYR A 277 15.99 24.56 -13.36
N ASN A 278 16.58 23.77 -14.27
CA ASN A 278 17.46 22.66 -13.91
C ASN A 278 18.76 23.17 -13.26
N THR A 279 19.33 24.26 -13.78
CA THR A 279 20.48 24.94 -13.17
C THR A 279 20.13 25.54 -11.80
N PHE A 280 18.89 26.02 -11.59
CA PHE A 280 18.43 26.60 -10.32
C PHE A 280 18.34 25.56 -9.19
N ILE A 281 17.98 24.31 -9.49
CA ILE A 281 17.88 23.24 -8.48
C ILE A 281 19.25 22.62 -8.17
N HIS A 282 20.12 22.40 -9.17
CA HIS A 282 21.45 21.84 -8.95
C HIS A 282 22.43 22.82 -8.27
N ASN A 283 22.18 24.14 -8.35
CA ASN A 283 22.98 25.18 -7.70
C ASN A 283 22.47 25.60 -6.30
N GLN A 284 21.44 24.95 -5.75
CA GLN A 284 21.10 25.18 -4.35
C GLN A 284 22.24 24.61 -3.49
N PRO A 285 22.94 25.44 -2.69
CA PRO A 285 23.98 24.95 -1.82
C PRO A 285 23.39 23.88 -0.90
N TYR A 286 24.18 22.85 -0.59
CA TYR A 286 23.92 21.91 0.49
C TYR A 286 23.60 22.73 1.76
N THR A 287 22.33 23.05 2.00
CA THR A 287 21.91 23.71 3.21
C THR A 287 21.92 22.64 4.27
N GLN A 288 22.98 22.66 5.08
CA GLN A 288 23.06 21.95 6.34
C GLN A 288 21.71 22.10 7.07
N GLY A 289 20.94 21.01 7.14
CA GLY A 289 19.68 20.95 7.88
C GLY A 289 18.47 20.34 7.15
N SER A 290 18.41 20.32 5.80
CA SER A 290 17.33 19.59 5.09
C SER A 290 17.70 19.32 3.64
N ALA A 291 18.23 18.12 3.37
CA ALA A 291 18.68 17.71 2.04
C ALA A 291 17.50 17.43 1.09
N MET A 292 16.92 18.46 0.49
CA MET A 292 16.01 18.31 -0.66
C MET A 292 16.80 17.89 -1.91
N ARG A 293 17.18 16.60 -2.00
CA ARG A 293 17.67 16.02 -3.25
C ARG A 293 16.54 15.91 -4.25
N VAL A 294 16.78 16.32 -5.48
CA VAL A 294 15.80 16.28 -6.56
C VAL A 294 16.26 15.27 -7.62
N ILE A 295 15.36 14.37 -7.98
CA ILE A 295 15.51 13.38 -9.04
C ILE A 295 14.71 13.90 -10.24
N HIS A 296 15.36 13.97 -11.40
CA HIS A 296 14.70 14.27 -12.66
C HIS A 296 14.55 12.99 -13.46
N GLN A 297 13.37 12.73 -14.00
CA GLN A 297 13.11 11.56 -14.84
C GLN A 297 12.36 11.99 -16.10
N GLN A 298 12.72 11.44 -17.25
CA GLN A 298 12.01 11.66 -18.50
C GLN A 298 10.52 11.29 -18.34
N CYS A 299 9.62 12.20 -18.70
CA CYS A 299 8.19 11.89 -18.79
C CYS A 299 7.85 11.70 -20.27
N PHE A 300 7.38 10.50 -20.63
CA PHE A 300 6.98 10.24 -22.01
C PHE A 300 5.70 11.02 -22.35
N PRO A 301 5.54 11.50 -23.61
CA PRO A 301 4.33 12.20 -24.03
C PRO A 301 3.05 11.42 -23.75
N SER A 302 3.07 10.10 -23.92
CA SER A 302 1.99 9.18 -23.56
C SER A 302 1.58 9.34 -22.10
N VAL A 303 2.53 9.34 -21.16
CA VAL A 303 2.23 9.50 -19.73
C VAL A 303 1.73 10.91 -19.41
N SER A 304 2.30 11.94 -20.02
CA SER A 304 1.85 13.32 -19.80
C SER A 304 0.44 13.61 -20.33
N LYS A 305 0.02 12.92 -21.40
CA LYS A 305 -1.25 13.16 -22.09
C LYS A 305 -2.35 12.19 -21.68
N TRP A 306 -2.03 10.91 -21.60
CA TRP A 306 -2.96 9.83 -21.27
C TRP A 306 -2.94 9.55 -19.76
N GLY A 307 -1.77 9.29 -19.17
CA GLY A 307 -1.62 9.01 -17.75
C GLY A 307 -0.74 7.79 -17.49
N TYR A 308 -0.85 7.23 -16.30
CA TYR A 308 -0.15 6.00 -15.91
C TYR A 308 -1.06 5.09 -15.08
N LEU A 309 -0.70 3.81 -15.04
CA LEU A 309 -1.34 2.77 -14.26
C LEU A 309 -0.69 2.68 -12.88
N ARG A 310 -1.48 2.42 -11.85
CA ARG A 310 -0.99 1.91 -10.57
C ARG A 310 -1.49 0.49 -10.40
N VAL A 311 -0.58 -0.43 -10.16
CA VAL A 311 -0.90 -1.84 -9.98
C VAL A 311 -0.58 -2.22 -8.54
N PHE A 312 -1.59 -2.62 -7.79
CA PHE A 312 -1.47 -3.08 -6.41
C PHE A 312 -1.26 -4.58 -6.42
N MET A 313 -0.08 -4.99 -5.98
CA MET A 313 0.31 -6.39 -5.88
C MET A 313 0.37 -6.82 -4.42
N VAL A 314 -0.16 -8.00 -4.11
CA VAL A 314 0.00 -8.69 -2.83
C VAL A 314 0.52 -10.08 -3.13
N SER A 315 1.66 -10.43 -2.53
CA SER A 315 2.47 -11.56 -3.00
C SER A 315 2.66 -11.44 -4.53
N ASP A 316 2.46 -12.51 -5.29
CA ASP A 316 2.57 -12.54 -6.75
C ASP A 316 1.27 -12.19 -7.50
N GLN A 317 0.25 -11.67 -6.80
CA GLN A 317 -1.07 -11.42 -7.38
C GLN A 317 -1.41 -9.95 -7.47
N ILE A 318 -1.98 -9.54 -8.61
CA ILE A 318 -2.60 -8.22 -8.75
C ILE A 318 -3.98 -8.23 -8.08
N ILE A 319 -4.13 -7.47 -7.00
CA ILE A 319 -5.39 -7.36 -6.25
C ILE A 319 -6.24 -6.16 -6.70
N ALA A 320 -5.60 -5.12 -7.23
CA ALA A 320 -6.29 -3.94 -7.74
C ALA A 320 -5.43 -3.23 -8.78
N ARG A 321 -6.11 -2.47 -9.64
CA ARG A 321 -5.49 -1.64 -10.68
C ARG A 321 -6.20 -0.30 -10.69
N SER A 322 -5.45 0.77 -10.77
CA SER A 322 -5.99 2.12 -10.95
C SER A 322 -5.30 2.84 -12.09
N PHE A 323 -6.00 3.85 -12.59
CA PHE A 323 -5.51 4.77 -13.58
C PHE A 323 -5.37 6.14 -12.95
N SER A 324 -4.19 6.74 -13.08
CA SER A 324 -3.90 8.09 -12.63
C SER A 324 -3.63 8.98 -13.85
N SER A 325 -4.39 10.06 -13.98
CA SER A 325 -4.22 11.05 -15.03
C SER A 325 -4.22 12.46 -14.46
N CYS A 326 -3.48 13.38 -15.08
CA CYS A 326 -3.48 14.79 -14.70
C CYS A 326 -4.60 15.51 -15.44
N ASP A 327 -5.52 16.14 -14.72
CA ASP A 327 -6.46 17.08 -15.33
C ASP A 327 -5.65 18.29 -15.83
N GLN A 328 -5.57 18.46 -17.14
CA GLN A 328 -4.75 19.52 -17.74
C GLN A 328 -5.20 20.93 -17.35
N ARG A 329 -6.47 21.11 -16.96
CA ARG A 329 -7.06 22.41 -16.60
C ARG A 329 -6.77 22.76 -15.15
N THR A 330 -6.89 21.80 -14.23
CA THR A 330 -6.71 22.03 -12.79
C THR A 330 -5.30 21.67 -12.31
N LYS A 331 -4.52 20.95 -13.13
CA LYS A 331 -3.24 20.33 -12.78
C LYS A 331 -3.31 19.39 -11.58
N VAL A 332 -4.52 18.93 -11.22
CA VAL A 332 -4.76 17.95 -10.15
C VAL A 332 -4.68 16.56 -10.76
N HIS A 333 -3.98 15.64 -10.10
CA HIS A 333 -4.04 14.23 -10.47
C HIS A 333 -5.32 13.58 -9.96
N ASN A 334 -6.07 12.96 -10.87
CA ASN A 334 -7.22 12.14 -10.53
C ASN A 334 -6.83 10.67 -10.63
N THR A 335 -7.15 9.89 -9.60
CA THR A 335 -6.99 8.44 -9.57
C THR A 335 -8.36 7.79 -9.62
N SER A 336 -8.55 6.83 -10.52
CA SER A 336 -9.80 6.07 -10.65
C SER A 336 -9.52 4.59 -10.83
N THR A 337 -10.50 3.74 -10.49
CA THR A 337 -10.40 2.30 -10.77
C THR A 337 -10.12 2.04 -12.25
N LEU A 338 -9.16 1.17 -12.55
CA LEU A 338 -8.83 0.79 -13.93
C LEU A 338 -9.89 -0.17 -14.46
N ARG A 339 -10.71 0.32 -15.39
CA ARG A 339 -11.65 -0.49 -16.15
C ARG A 339 -11.11 -0.84 -17.54
N HIS A 340 -11.17 -2.12 -17.89
CA HIS A 340 -10.69 -2.65 -19.17
C HIS A 340 -11.39 -2.00 -20.38
N ASP A 341 -12.67 -1.68 -20.24
CA ASP A 341 -13.54 -1.16 -21.29
C ASP A 341 -13.28 0.32 -21.64
N CYS A 342 -12.62 1.09 -20.75
CA CYS A 342 -12.46 2.53 -20.97
C CYS A 342 -11.02 3.04 -20.90
N HIS A 343 -10.09 2.34 -20.25
CA HIS A 343 -8.73 2.86 -20.12
C HIS A 343 -7.81 2.47 -21.27
N PHE A 344 -7.97 1.28 -21.87
CA PHE A 344 -7.26 0.89 -23.10
C PHE A 344 -8.07 1.20 -24.38
N ASP A 345 -8.95 2.20 -24.34
CA ASP A 345 -9.59 2.78 -25.52
C ASP A 345 -8.91 4.11 -25.87
N PHE A 346 -8.07 4.09 -26.90
CA PHE A 346 -7.22 5.21 -27.29
C PHE A 346 -7.84 6.11 -28.37
N ARG A 347 -9.14 5.98 -28.68
CA ARG A 347 -9.81 6.75 -29.74
C ARG A 347 -10.10 8.20 -29.31
N ALA A 348 -10.02 9.12 -30.27
CA ALA A 348 -10.05 10.56 -30.00
C ALA A 348 -11.43 11.16 -29.73
N ASP A 349 -12.56 10.56 -30.13
CA ASP A 349 -13.88 11.21 -29.99
C ASP A 349 -15.06 10.21 -29.90
N GLY A 350 -15.81 10.31 -28.80
CA GLY A 350 -17.26 10.56 -28.83
C GLY A 350 -18.26 9.51 -29.33
N PHE A 351 -17.89 8.45 -30.04
CA PHE A 351 -18.89 7.50 -30.58
C PHE A 351 -18.72 6.10 -29.99
N ARG A 352 -19.35 5.88 -28.83
CA ARG A 352 -19.65 4.55 -28.30
C ARG A 352 -20.77 3.92 -29.12
N GLN A 353 -20.41 3.26 -30.22
CA GLN A 353 -21.20 2.13 -30.70
C GLN A 353 -20.59 0.84 -30.14
N HIS A 354 -21.42 -0.20 -30.07
CA HIS A 354 -21.15 -1.48 -29.39
C HIS A 354 -19.69 -1.96 -29.49
N PRO A 355 -19.13 -2.51 -28.40
CA PRO A 355 -17.75 -2.95 -28.39
C PRO A 355 -17.53 -4.01 -29.47
N ASP A 356 -16.55 -3.75 -30.34
CA ASP A 356 -16.06 -4.69 -31.35
C ASP A 356 -15.44 -5.92 -30.64
N PRO A 357 -15.92 -7.15 -30.88
CA PRO A 357 -15.44 -8.35 -30.18
C PRO A 357 -13.92 -8.58 -30.29
N ASP A 358 -13.32 -8.26 -31.44
CA ASP A 358 -11.87 -8.43 -31.65
C ASP A 358 -11.09 -7.46 -30.75
N ARG A 359 -11.60 -6.24 -30.58
CA ARG A 359 -11.00 -5.21 -29.69
C ARG A 359 -11.07 -5.59 -28.22
N VAL A 360 -12.17 -6.20 -27.77
CA VAL A 360 -12.28 -6.71 -26.39
C VAL A 360 -11.19 -7.75 -26.14
N THR A 361 -10.93 -8.59 -27.15
CA THR A 361 -9.88 -9.62 -27.09
C THR A 361 -8.49 -8.98 -27.00
N GLU A 362 -8.19 -7.97 -27.81
CA GLU A 362 -6.91 -7.25 -27.75
C GLU A 362 -6.71 -6.50 -26.42
N GLN A 363 -7.74 -5.85 -25.89
CA GLN A 363 -7.69 -5.17 -24.59
C GLN A 363 -7.47 -6.16 -23.44
N GLN A 364 -8.08 -7.34 -23.52
CA GLN A 364 -7.86 -8.41 -22.57
C GLN A 364 -6.43 -8.96 -22.66
N ALA A 365 -5.91 -9.18 -23.86
CA ALA A 365 -4.52 -9.56 -24.08
C ALA A 365 -3.55 -8.52 -23.49
N LYS A 366 -3.86 -7.22 -23.61
CA LYS A 366 -3.05 -6.14 -23.02
C LYS A 366 -3.03 -6.17 -21.49
N LEU A 367 -4.11 -6.61 -20.86
CA LEU A 367 -4.17 -6.82 -19.40
C LEU A 367 -3.37 -8.04 -18.95
N GLU A 368 -3.34 -9.10 -19.75
CA GLU A 368 -2.51 -10.29 -19.49
C GLU A 368 -1.02 -9.99 -19.66
N GLU A 369 -0.66 -9.15 -20.65
CA GLU A 369 0.68 -8.60 -20.79
C GLU A 369 1.07 -7.78 -19.56
N LEU A 370 0.17 -6.93 -19.05
CA LEU A 370 0.40 -6.14 -17.83
C LEU A 370 0.65 -7.05 -16.62
N ASP A 371 -0.13 -8.12 -16.46
CA ASP A 371 0.02 -9.08 -15.36
C ASP A 371 1.40 -9.78 -15.41
N SER A 372 1.78 -10.25 -16.59
CA SER A 372 3.08 -10.87 -16.84
C SER A 372 4.24 -9.91 -16.56
N PHE A 373 4.10 -8.66 -17.02
CA PHE A 373 5.07 -7.59 -16.80
C PHE A 373 5.28 -7.32 -15.30
N CYS A 374 4.20 -7.18 -14.53
CA CYS A 374 4.28 -6.88 -13.10
C CYS A 374 4.94 -8.02 -12.32
N LYS A 375 4.51 -9.26 -12.56
CA LYS A 375 5.09 -10.46 -11.91
C LYS A 375 6.57 -10.61 -12.19
N TRP A 376 6.97 -10.39 -13.44
CA TRP A 376 8.38 -10.47 -13.83
C TRP A 376 9.21 -9.42 -13.09
N TRP A 377 8.77 -8.15 -13.08
CA TRP A 377 9.50 -7.08 -12.39
C TRP A 377 9.61 -7.30 -10.89
N GLN A 378 8.54 -7.79 -10.25
CA GLN A 378 8.58 -8.15 -8.84
C GLN A 378 9.65 -9.21 -8.58
N GLN A 379 9.64 -10.30 -9.35
CA GLN A 379 10.61 -11.38 -9.20
C GLN A 379 12.06 -10.91 -9.39
N GLN A 380 12.30 -10.05 -10.39
CA GLN A 380 13.64 -9.52 -10.63
C GLN A 380 14.13 -8.62 -9.51
N LEU A 381 13.27 -7.79 -8.93
CA LEU A 381 13.62 -6.92 -7.81
C LEU A 381 13.91 -7.72 -6.54
N THR A 382 13.06 -8.70 -6.21
CA THR A 382 13.30 -9.62 -5.08
C THR A 382 14.64 -10.36 -5.23
N THR A 383 15.04 -10.72 -6.45
CA THR A 383 16.32 -11.40 -6.72
C THR A 383 17.50 -10.42 -6.72
N TYR A 384 17.30 -9.17 -7.12
CA TYR A 384 18.36 -8.17 -7.26
C TYR A 384 18.96 -7.77 -5.92
N ASP A 385 18.10 -7.49 -4.94
CA ASP A 385 18.50 -7.10 -3.58
C ASP A 385 17.37 -7.46 -2.59
N PRO A 386 17.41 -8.67 -2.00
CA PRO A 386 16.37 -9.15 -1.11
C PRO A 386 16.16 -8.27 0.14
N GLU A 387 17.22 -7.62 0.64
CA GLU A 387 17.15 -6.75 1.82
C GLU A 387 16.52 -5.40 1.50
N LEU A 388 16.81 -4.83 0.32
CA LEU A 388 16.21 -3.58 -0.14
C LEU A 388 14.73 -3.73 -0.54
N PHE A 389 14.36 -4.92 -1.01
CA PHE A 389 13.03 -5.23 -1.55
C PHE A 389 12.25 -6.23 -0.70
N GLU A 390 12.54 -6.34 0.60
CA GLU A 390 11.87 -7.25 1.53
C GLU A 390 10.35 -7.06 1.53
N PHE A 391 9.85 -5.83 1.42
CA PHE A 391 8.42 -5.54 1.29
C PHE A 391 7.70 -6.29 0.17
N LEU A 392 8.40 -6.72 -0.89
CA LEU A 392 7.81 -7.48 -2.00
C LEU A 392 7.24 -8.84 -1.56
N ASN A 393 7.72 -9.39 -0.44
CA ASN A 393 7.18 -10.61 0.16
C ASN A 393 5.72 -10.43 0.63
N ILE A 394 5.35 -9.19 0.94
CA ILE A 394 3.98 -8.81 1.30
C ILE A 394 3.26 -8.24 0.08
N GLY A 395 3.84 -7.22 -0.55
CA GLY A 395 3.27 -6.62 -1.74
C GLY A 395 3.80 -5.22 -2.04
N CYS A 396 3.37 -4.65 -3.15
CA CYS A 396 3.86 -3.36 -3.64
C CYS A 396 2.82 -2.60 -4.46
N ILE A 397 3.15 -1.36 -4.79
CA ILE A 397 2.40 -0.56 -5.76
C ILE A 397 3.35 -0.16 -6.88
N MET A 398 3.12 -0.70 -8.08
CA MET A 398 3.90 -0.37 -9.26
C MET A 398 3.24 0.76 -10.05
N ARG A 399 4.00 1.81 -10.38
CA ARG A 399 3.56 2.85 -11.32
C ARG A 399 4.07 2.50 -12.70
N ILE A 400 3.17 2.34 -13.67
CA ILE A 400 3.48 1.79 -14.99
C ILE A 400 2.96 2.73 -16.07
N GLY A 401 3.85 3.16 -16.97
CA GLY A 401 3.51 3.90 -18.18
C GLY A 401 3.43 3.00 -19.41
N LEU A 402 2.94 3.57 -20.50
CA LEU A 402 3.02 2.98 -21.83
C LEU A 402 3.94 3.83 -22.71
N SER A 403 4.83 3.22 -23.49
CA SER A 403 5.74 3.95 -24.39
C SER A 403 4.96 4.84 -25.37
N GLU A 404 3.81 4.34 -25.82
CA GLU A 404 2.84 5.03 -26.67
C GLU A 404 1.43 4.76 -26.15
N ALA A 405 0.52 5.72 -26.29
CA ALA A 405 -0.88 5.54 -25.90
C ALA A 405 -1.62 4.72 -26.97
N SER A 406 -1.26 3.44 -27.08
CA SER A 406 -1.81 2.45 -28.01
C SER A 406 -1.73 1.04 -27.39
N LEU A 407 -2.41 0.06 -28.01
CA LEU A 407 -2.33 -1.34 -27.57
C LEU A 407 -0.94 -1.95 -27.86
N ASP A 408 -0.25 -1.44 -28.88
CA ASP A 408 1.12 -1.84 -29.25
C ASP A 408 2.20 -1.20 -28.37
N GLY A 409 1.86 -0.18 -27.58
CA GLY A 409 2.80 0.50 -26.70
C GLY A 409 3.34 -0.44 -25.62
N ASN A 410 4.65 -0.52 -25.46
CA ASN A 410 5.27 -1.36 -24.43
C ASN A 410 5.04 -0.77 -23.03
N PHE A 411 4.78 -1.64 -22.06
CA PHE A 411 4.79 -1.22 -20.66
C PHE A 411 6.20 -0.84 -20.21
N PHE A 412 6.28 0.20 -19.38
CA PHE A 412 7.50 0.50 -18.65
C PHE A 412 7.17 0.90 -17.22
N ILE A 413 8.01 0.45 -16.29
CA ILE A 413 7.91 0.85 -14.90
C ILE A 413 8.41 2.30 -14.78
N ILE A 414 7.68 3.13 -14.05
CA ILE A 414 8.04 4.50 -13.70
C ILE A 414 8.76 4.48 -12.35
N GLY A 415 8.19 3.74 -11.39
CA GLY A 415 8.74 3.51 -10.07
C GLY A 415 7.92 2.48 -9.31
N ILE A 416 8.47 2.04 -8.18
CA ILE A 416 7.85 1.10 -7.25
C ILE A 416 7.69 1.76 -5.88
N GLN A 417 6.57 1.50 -5.22
CA GLN A 417 6.28 2.02 -3.88
C GLN A 417 6.07 0.86 -2.91
N ARG A 418 6.52 1.07 -1.67
CA ARG A 418 6.25 0.17 -0.55
C ARG A 418 4.77 0.27 -0.19
N TRP A 419 4.16 -0.86 0.14
CA TRP A 419 2.75 -0.90 0.56
C TRP A 419 2.53 -0.16 1.89
N PHE A 420 3.50 -0.20 2.81
CA PHE A 420 3.36 0.45 4.11
C PHE A 420 3.55 1.98 4.05
N ALA A 421 4.10 2.50 2.94
CA ALA A 421 4.41 3.91 2.77
C ALA A 421 3.88 4.45 1.44
N SER A 422 2.65 4.09 1.09
CA SER A 422 1.99 4.71 -0.06
C SER A 422 0.49 4.71 0.14
N PRO A 423 -0.21 5.80 -0.24
CA PRO A 423 -1.66 5.85 -0.19
C PRO A 423 -2.27 4.72 -1.01
N PHE A 424 -3.30 4.10 -0.44
CA PHE A 424 -4.08 3.05 -1.10
C PHE A 424 -5.20 3.60 -1.97
N PHE A 425 -5.63 4.85 -1.75
CA PHE A 425 -6.78 5.44 -2.45
C PHE A 425 -8.04 4.58 -2.30
N SER A 426 -8.21 3.90 -1.15
CA SER A 426 -9.26 2.89 -1.01
C SER A 426 -10.66 3.45 -1.28
N MET A 427 -10.91 4.71 -0.92
CA MET A 427 -12.19 5.38 -1.19
C MET A 427 -12.49 5.53 -2.69
N ASP A 428 -11.47 5.65 -3.54
CA ASP A 428 -11.62 5.78 -5.00
C ASP A 428 -11.59 4.43 -5.72
N LEU A 429 -10.97 3.42 -5.11
CA LEU A 429 -10.65 2.15 -5.75
C LEU A 429 -11.53 0.97 -5.32
N THR A 430 -12.20 1.09 -4.18
CA THR A 430 -12.91 -0.04 -3.59
C THR A 430 -14.34 0.33 -3.21
N ALA A 431 -15.20 -0.68 -3.08
CA ALA A 431 -16.54 -0.48 -2.55
C ALA A 431 -16.48 -0.35 -1.03
N LYS A 432 -17.54 0.21 -0.42
CA LYS A 432 -17.72 0.14 1.03
C LYS A 432 -17.50 -1.31 1.52
N PRO A 433 -16.75 -1.51 2.61
CA PRO A 433 -16.33 -0.51 3.60
C PRO A 433 -14.94 0.13 3.34
N PHE A 434 -14.42 0.04 2.12
CA PHE A 434 -13.15 0.62 1.68
C PHE A 434 -11.88 0.05 2.36
N ASP A 435 -11.95 -1.18 2.88
CA ASP A 435 -10.85 -1.81 3.60
C ASP A 435 -10.21 -2.97 2.84
N GLN A 436 -10.66 -3.27 1.62
CA GLN A 436 -10.26 -4.48 0.90
C GLN A 436 -8.75 -4.52 0.61
N LEU A 437 -8.13 -3.37 0.34
CA LEU A 437 -6.68 -3.26 0.18
C LEU A 437 -5.94 -3.49 1.52
N CYS A 438 -6.41 -2.87 2.60
CA CYS A 438 -5.88 -3.09 3.94
C CYS A 438 -5.99 -4.55 4.38
N LYS A 439 -7.12 -5.20 4.07
CA LYS A 439 -7.34 -6.63 4.29
C LYS A 439 -6.29 -7.46 3.56
N ALA A 440 -6.12 -7.24 2.27
CA ALA A 440 -5.19 -8.02 1.47
C ALA A 440 -3.73 -7.88 1.95
N PHE A 441 -3.26 -6.65 2.20
CA PHE A 441 -1.91 -6.43 2.73
C PHE A 441 -1.75 -6.96 4.16
N GLY A 442 -2.73 -6.72 5.03
CA GLY A 442 -2.70 -7.16 6.44
C GLY A 442 -2.71 -8.68 6.61
N GLU A 443 -3.58 -9.37 5.86
CA GLU A 443 -3.61 -10.84 5.87
C GLU A 443 -2.30 -11.42 5.32
N GLN A 444 -1.73 -10.83 4.27
CA GLN A 444 -0.46 -11.29 3.72
C GLN A 444 0.71 -11.00 4.67
N PHE A 445 0.75 -9.84 5.31
CA PHE A 445 1.70 -9.54 6.39
C PHE A 445 1.65 -10.61 7.47
N ALA A 446 0.43 -10.98 7.90
CA ALA A 446 0.25 -12.03 8.89
C ALA A 446 0.65 -13.43 8.42
N ARG A 447 0.53 -13.73 7.13
CA ARG A 447 1.01 -15.00 6.57
C ARG A 447 2.53 -15.07 6.54
N VAL A 448 3.20 -13.97 6.18
CA VAL A 448 4.66 -13.89 6.07
C VAL A 448 5.30 -13.91 7.46
N TYR A 449 4.80 -13.08 8.38
CA TYR A 449 5.44 -12.89 9.69
C TYR A 449 4.75 -13.59 10.85
N GLY A 450 3.48 -13.97 10.73
CA GLY A 450 2.74 -14.62 11.82
C GLY A 450 2.96 -16.13 11.90
N SER A 451 3.99 -16.66 11.26
CA SER A 451 4.28 -18.09 11.21
C SER A 451 5.79 -18.30 11.29
N PHE A 452 6.37 -18.11 12.48
CA PHE A 452 7.66 -18.73 12.76
C PHE A 452 7.40 -20.24 12.76
N ALA A 453 7.86 -20.91 11.70
CA ALA A 453 7.81 -22.36 11.62
C ALA A 453 8.45 -22.92 12.90
N ALA A 454 7.70 -23.71 13.65
CA ALA A 454 8.33 -24.76 14.44
C ALA A 454 9.13 -25.59 13.43
N GLU A 455 10.44 -25.38 13.34
CA GLU A 455 11.30 -26.27 12.57
C GLU A 455 11.02 -27.68 13.08
N GLY A 456 10.45 -28.49 12.19
CA GLY A 456 10.03 -29.83 12.51
C GLY A 456 11.21 -30.62 13.04
N VAL A 457 11.09 -31.09 14.27
CA VAL A 457 11.81 -32.29 14.71
C VAL A 457 11.42 -33.38 13.70
N PRO A 458 12.37 -33.99 12.99
CA PRO A 458 12.04 -35.08 12.09
C PRO A 458 11.47 -36.24 12.91
N ASP A 459 10.23 -36.63 12.61
CA ASP A 459 9.63 -37.86 13.12
C ASP A 459 10.52 -39.04 12.67
N ASN A 460 11.13 -39.71 13.65
CA ASN A 460 11.77 -41.01 13.48
C ASN A 460 10.73 -42.14 13.51
#